data_AF-A0A2D9XPW5-F1
#
_entry.id   AF-A0A2D9XPW5-F1
#
_cell.length_a   1.000
_cell.length_b   1.000
_cell.length_c   1.000
_cell.angle_alpha   90.00
_cell.angle_beta   90.00
_cell.angle_gamma   90.00
#
_symmetry.space_group_name_H-M   'P 1'
#
loop_
_entity.id
_entity.type
_entity.pdbx_description
1 polymer ?
#
loop_
_entity_poly.entity_id
_entity_poly.type
_entity_poly.pdbx_seq_one_letter_code
_entity_poly.pdbx_strand_id
1 'polypeptide(L)'
;MSEWGPHETLQFFVSAIASAICAQLLLDKYVRQNMFLFAWIAVAFLGTLYIAGEEISWGQWIFEWTTPEHWAAINDQQETNLHNTSSWLDQKPRLLLEIGMIVGGIFVPLIMKFKPSMLPIKFRIIYPPIILLPSVLCAELPKIVEKIGEAVDVNIFIRVSEINEFYMFYFVLLYVIILSGRIKDRPLNEKG
;
A
#
# COMPACT_ATOMS: atom_id res chain seq x y z
N MET A 1 -16.87 -11.38 17.98
CA MET A 1 -15.53 -11.32 18.59
C MET A 1 -14.60 -10.93 17.46
N SER A 2 -14.10 -9.70 17.47
CA SER A 2 -13.03 -9.28 16.55
C SER A 2 -11.85 -10.23 16.80
N GLU A 3 -11.59 -11.13 15.86
CA GLU A 3 -10.38 -11.95 15.86
C GLU A 3 -9.22 -11.01 15.55
N TRP A 4 -8.69 -10.33 16.56
CA TRP A 4 -7.45 -9.55 16.45
C TRP A 4 -6.34 -10.47 15.99
N GLY A 5 -6.16 -10.54 14.69
CA GLY A 5 -5.12 -11.31 14.07
C GLY A 5 -3.79 -10.59 14.30
N PRO A 6 -2.71 -11.30 14.64
CA PRO A 6 -1.37 -10.73 14.59
C PRO A 6 -1.03 -10.10 13.22
N HIS A 7 -1.73 -10.51 12.14
CA HIS A 7 -1.58 -9.97 10.79
C HIS A 7 -2.17 -8.57 10.63
N GLU A 8 -3.39 -8.30 11.11
CA GLU A 8 -4.02 -6.96 11.06
C GLU A 8 -3.17 -5.93 11.79
N THR A 9 -2.67 -6.31 12.98
CA THR A 9 -1.73 -5.49 13.76
C THR A 9 -0.47 -5.15 12.96
N LEU A 10 0.09 -6.14 12.26
CA LEU A 10 1.28 -5.94 11.45
C LEU A 10 1.00 -5.05 10.23
N GLN A 11 -0.12 -5.25 9.54
CA GLN A 11 -0.57 -4.45 8.41
C GLN A 11 -0.80 -2.98 8.81
N PHE A 12 -1.40 -2.76 9.99
CA PHE A 12 -1.56 -1.44 10.59
C PHE A 12 -0.20 -0.76 10.80
N PHE A 13 0.75 -1.40 11.48
CA PHE A 13 2.04 -0.77 11.76
C PHE A 13 2.81 -0.47 10.48
N VAL A 14 2.81 -1.38 9.49
CA VAL A 14 3.44 -1.16 8.18
C VAL A 14 2.84 0.07 7.49
N SER A 15 1.51 0.17 7.46
CA SER A 15 0.79 1.26 6.80
C SER A 15 0.92 2.59 7.56
N ALA A 16 0.91 2.55 8.89
CA ALA A 16 1.09 3.71 9.76
C ALA A 16 2.50 4.30 9.61
N ILE A 17 3.54 3.47 9.55
CA ILE A 17 4.93 3.92 9.29
C ILE A 17 5.02 4.54 7.89
N ALA A 18 4.43 3.90 6.87
CA ALA A 18 4.42 4.44 5.51
C ALA A 18 3.71 5.80 5.44
N SER A 19 2.58 5.93 6.14
CA SER A 19 1.82 7.17 6.26
C SER A 19 2.63 8.28 6.94
N ALA A 20 3.32 7.95 8.05
CA ALA A 20 4.19 8.90 8.74
C ALA A 20 5.35 9.40 7.85
N ILE A 21 5.98 8.50 7.07
CA ILE A 21 7.01 8.89 6.10
C ILE A 21 6.44 9.82 5.04
N CYS A 22 5.27 9.50 4.47
CA CYS A 22 4.63 10.37 3.48
C CYS A 22 4.27 11.74 4.05
N ALA A 23 3.74 11.80 5.27
CA ALA A 23 3.44 13.04 5.98
C ALA A 23 4.70 13.91 6.15
N GLN A 24 5.83 13.31 6.55
CA GLN A 24 7.12 14.01 6.63
C GLN A 24 7.56 14.55 5.26
N LEU A 25 7.43 13.76 4.20
CA LEU A 25 7.79 14.19 2.85
C LEU A 25 6.90 15.34 2.33
N LEU A 26 5.64 15.43 2.73
CA LEU A 26 4.76 16.56 2.39
C LEU A 26 5.19 17.88 3.05
N LEU A 27 6.04 17.83 4.08
CA LEU A 27 6.66 19.01 4.69
C LEU A 27 7.97 19.41 4.00
N ASP A 28 8.54 18.55 3.15
CA ASP A 28 9.80 18.81 2.46
C ASP A 28 9.66 19.96 1.43
N LYS A 29 10.65 20.86 1.42
CA LYS A 29 10.63 22.05 0.55
C LYS A 29 10.67 21.70 -0.93
N TYR A 30 11.47 20.72 -1.33
CA TYR A 30 11.57 20.29 -2.72
C TYR A 30 10.26 19.65 -3.18
N VAL A 31 9.65 18.82 -2.33
CA VAL A 31 8.33 18.24 -2.61
C VAL A 31 7.27 19.34 -2.79
N ARG A 32 7.20 20.32 -1.88
CA ARG A 32 6.23 21.43 -1.96
C ARG A 32 6.39 22.32 -3.20
N GLN A 33 7.61 22.45 -3.72
CA GLN A 33 7.87 23.23 -4.93
C GLN A 33 7.56 22.44 -6.22
N ASN A 34 7.50 21.11 -6.15
CA ASN A 34 7.20 20.24 -7.28
C ASN A 34 5.78 19.68 -7.15
N MET A 35 4.80 20.34 -7.79
CA MET A 35 3.38 19.99 -7.67
C MET A 35 3.06 18.54 -8.05
N PHE A 36 3.76 17.99 -9.04
CA PHE A 36 3.60 16.58 -9.41
C PHE A 36 4.01 15.65 -8.27
N LEU A 37 5.19 15.90 -7.68
CA LEU A 37 5.70 15.08 -6.59
C LEU A 37 4.87 15.25 -5.31
N PHE A 38 4.43 16.47 -5.03
CA PHE A 38 3.49 16.75 -3.94
C PHE A 38 2.20 15.94 -4.10
N ALA A 39 1.56 16.01 -5.28
CA ALA A 39 0.33 15.27 -5.55
C ALA A 39 0.54 13.75 -5.43
N TRP A 40 1.65 13.24 -5.97
CA TRP A 40 2.00 11.82 -5.88
C TRP A 40 2.14 11.34 -4.43
N ILE A 41 2.87 12.10 -3.60
CA ILE A 41 3.07 11.77 -2.19
C ILE A 41 1.78 11.99 -1.38
N ALA A 42 0.96 12.98 -1.74
CA ALA A 42 -0.33 13.21 -1.09
C ALA A 42 -1.30 12.03 -1.33
N VAL A 43 -1.34 11.49 -2.56
CA VAL A 43 -2.11 10.28 -2.86
C VAL A 43 -1.58 9.09 -2.06
N ALA A 44 -0.25 8.90 -2.00
CA ALA A 44 0.34 7.84 -1.19
C ALA A 44 0.05 7.99 0.32
N PHE A 45 0.09 9.22 0.84
CA PHE A 45 -0.27 9.55 2.22
C PHE A 45 -1.73 9.20 2.51
N LEU A 46 -2.67 9.67 1.68
CA LEU A 46 -4.09 9.38 1.86
C LEU A 46 -4.38 7.88 1.76
N GLY A 47 -3.75 7.17 0.82
CA GLY A 47 -3.91 5.72 0.68
C GLY A 47 -3.38 4.95 1.90
N THR A 48 -2.18 5.28 2.38
CA THR A 48 -1.59 4.60 3.56
C THR A 48 -2.28 4.97 4.86
N LEU A 49 -2.80 6.20 4.98
CA LEU A 49 -3.65 6.62 6.09
C LEU A 49 -5.00 5.88 6.07
N TYR A 50 -5.62 5.74 4.89
CA TYR A 50 -6.84 4.96 4.71
C TYR A 50 -6.62 3.51 5.17
N ILE A 51 -5.59 2.84 4.66
CA ILE A 51 -5.28 1.45 5.04
C ILE A 51 -5.05 1.35 6.56
N ALA A 52 -4.20 2.20 7.15
CA ALA A 52 -3.98 2.19 8.60
C ALA A 52 -5.25 2.50 9.41
N GLY A 53 -6.19 3.28 8.85
CA GLY A 53 -7.48 3.57 9.46
C GLY A 53 -8.43 2.38 9.47
N GLU A 54 -8.50 1.69 8.35
CA GLU A 54 -9.51 0.68 8.06
C GLU A 54 -9.18 -0.66 8.72
N GLU A 55 -7.92 -1.10 8.75
CA GLU A 55 -7.54 -2.44 9.24
C GLU A 55 -7.84 -2.70 10.74
N ILE A 56 -7.90 -1.66 11.58
CA ILE A 56 -7.98 -1.81 13.06
C ILE A 56 -9.06 -0.92 13.69
N SER A 57 -9.76 -0.10 12.90
CA SER A 57 -10.71 0.88 13.44
C SER A 57 -10.15 1.68 14.62
N TRP A 58 -8.88 2.09 14.55
CA TRP A 58 -8.12 2.63 15.69
C TRP A 58 -8.82 3.81 16.38
N GLY A 59 -9.65 4.57 15.66
CA GLY A 59 -10.44 5.66 16.23
C GLY A 59 -11.36 5.18 17.36
N GLN A 60 -12.05 4.05 17.16
CA GLN A 60 -12.87 3.44 18.20
C GLN A 60 -12.06 2.98 19.39
N TRP A 61 -10.83 2.53 19.17
CA TRP A 61 -9.92 2.08 20.22
C TRP A 61 -9.38 3.25 21.05
N ILE A 62 -8.96 4.33 20.39
CA ILE A 62 -8.36 5.48 21.07
C ILE A 62 -9.41 6.32 21.81
N PHE A 63 -10.59 6.50 21.21
CA PHE A 63 -11.61 7.40 21.72
C PHE A 63 -12.81 6.66 22.33
N GLU A 64 -12.79 5.33 22.33
CA GLU A 64 -13.77 4.44 22.97
C GLU A 64 -15.23 4.70 22.56
N TRP A 65 -15.47 5.18 21.33
CA TRP A 65 -16.84 5.37 20.85
C TRP A 65 -17.46 4.06 20.38
N THR A 66 -18.75 3.91 20.67
CA THR A 66 -19.55 2.78 20.22
C THR A 66 -19.98 2.97 18.76
N THR A 67 -20.14 1.87 18.04
CA THR A 67 -20.70 1.89 16.69
C THR A 67 -22.18 2.26 16.77
N PRO A 68 -22.63 3.35 16.11
CA PRO A 68 -24.03 3.71 16.10
C PRO A 68 -24.91 2.60 15.51
N GLU A 69 -26.14 2.42 16.02
CA GLU A 69 -27.03 1.32 15.61
C GLU A 69 -27.26 1.25 14.09
N HIS A 70 -27.44 2.40 13.44
CA HIS A 70 -27.63 2.47 11.99
C HIS A 70 -26.38 2.05 11.20
N TRP A 71 -25.19 2.19 11.78
CA TRP A 71 -23.91 1.81 11.18
C TRP A 71 -23.61 0.33 11.44
N ALA A 72 -23.92 -0.15 12.64
CA ALA A 72 -23.81 -1.57 12.99
C ALA A 72 -24.73 -2.47 12.13
N ALA A 73 -25.82 -1.90 11.58
CA ALA A 73 -26.70 -2.61 10.66
C ALA A 73 -26.08 -2.88 9.28
N ILE A 74 -25.03 -2.16 8.91
CA ILE A 74 -24.35 -2.28 7.61
C ILE A 74 -22.87 -2.68 7.72
N ASN A 75 -22.29 -2.67 8.93
CA ASN A 75 -20.89 -3.02 9.17
C ASN A 75 -20.79 -4.42 9.80
N ASP A 76 -20.14 -5.33 9.10
CA ASP A 76 -20.12 -6.75 9.47
C ASP A 76 -19.34 -7.06 10.77
N GLN A 77 -18.51 -6.13 11.26
CA GLN A 77 -17.67 -6.30 12.45
C GLN A 77 -18.08 -5.43 13.63
N GLN A 78 -19.21 -4.72 13.54
CA GLN A 78 -19.62 -3.71 14.51
C GLN A 78 -18.55 -2.63 14.73
N GLU A 79 -17.86 -2.27 13.66
CA GLU A 79 -16.86 -1.22 13.65
C GLU A 79 -17.35 0.02 12.87
N THR A 80 -16.54 1.06 12.79
CA THR A 80 -16.84 2.33 12.10
C THR A 80 -16.03 2.53 10.82
N ASN A 81 -15.14 1.59 10.49
CA ASN A 81 -14.45 1.53 9.20
C ASN A 81 -15.43 1.30 8.03
N LEU A 82 -15.01 1.75 6.86
CA LEU A 82 -15.77 1.72 5.62
C LEU A 82 -15.63 0.37 4.89
N HIS A 83 -14.51 -0.32 5.02
CA HIS A 83 -14.17 -1.56 4.31
C HIS A 83 -15.07 -2.72 4.73
N ASN A 84 -15.63 -2.66 5.93
CA ASN A 84 -16.58 -3.62 6.49
C ASN A 84 -18.03 -3.33 6.11
N THR A 85 -18.29 -2.24 5.36
CA THR A 85 -19.65 -1.87 4.94
C THR A 85 -20.04 -2.37 3.55
N SER A 86 -19.07 -2.71 2.71
CA SER A 86 -19.36 -3.28 1.40
C SER A 86 -18.15 -4.01 0.80
N SER A 87 -18.41 -5.09 0.07
CA SER A 87 -17.39 -5.82 -0.70
C SER A 87 -16.69 -4.94 -1.74
N TRP A 88 -17.33 -3.86 -2.19
CA TRP A 88 -16.70 -2.93 -3.12
C TRP A 88 -15.55 -2.16 -2.45
N LEU A 89 -15.78 -1.67 -1.22
CA LEU A 89 -14.79 -0.89 -0.45
C LEU A 89 -13.65 -1.76 0.08
N ASP A 90 -13.88 -3.05 0.26
CA ASP A 90 -12.82 -4.03 0.54
C ASP A 90 -12.00 -4.36 -0.73
N GLN A 91 -12.66 -4.75 -1.83
CA GLN A 91 -11.96 -5.35 -2.98
C GLN A 91 -11.34 -4.33 -3.94
N LYS A 92 -11.99 -3.19 -4.21
CA LYS A 92 -11.54 -2.28 -5.26
C LYS A 92 -10.28 -1.49 -4.89
N PRO A 93 -10.15 -0.92 -3.68
CA PRO A 93 -8.89 -0.27 -3.29
C PRO A 93 -7.70 -1.22 -3.35
N ARG A 94 -7.92 -2.47 -2.91
CA ARG A 94 -6.93 -3.53 -2.97
C ARG A 94 -6.50 -3.88 -4.39
N LEU A 95 -7.45 -4.06 -5.30
CA LEU A 95 -7.15 -4.33 -6.71
C LEU A 95 -6.35 -3.18 -7.37
N LEU A 96 -6.69 -1.93 -7.07
CA LEU A 96 -5.94 -0.78 -7.57
C LEU A 96 -4.49 -0.77 -7.06
N LEU A 97 -4.30 -1.11 -5.78
CA LEU A 97 -2.98 -1.22 -5.18
C LEU A 97 -2.18 -2.36 -5.81
N GLU A 98 -2.80 -3.53 -6.01
CA GLU A 98 -2.20 -4.69 -6.66
C GLU A 98 -1.71 -4.37 -8.08
N ILE A 99 -2.56 -3.73 -8.89
CA ILE A 99 -2.19 -3.27 -10.24
C ILE A 99 -1.01 -2.30 -10.17
N GLY A 100 -1.05 -1.33 -9.25
CA GLY A 100 0.04 -0.38 -9.03
C GLY A 100 1.35 -1.04 -8.64
N MET A 101 1.31 -2.04 -7.76
CA MET A 101 2.45 -2.84 -7.33
C MET A 101 3.02 -3.68 -8.48
N ILE A 102 2.19 -4.32 -9.30
CA ILE A 102 2.64 -5.13 -10.44
C ILE A 102 3.24 -4.23 -11.53
N VAL A 103 2.54 -3.17 -11.93
CA VAL A 103 3.03 -2.21 -12.93
C VAL A 103 4.31 -1.55 -12.45
N GLY A 104 4.32 -1.08 -11.21
CA GLY A 104 5.46 -0.46 -10.57
C GLY A 104 6.61 -1.45 -10.38
N GLY A 105 6.44 -2.48 -9.58
CA GLY A 105 7.52 -3.37 -9.15
C GLY A 105 8.05 -4.35 -10.21
N ILE A 106 7.31 -4.59 -11.31
CA ILE A 106 7.74 -5.48 -12.40
C ILE A 106 7.94 -4.70 -13.69
N PHE A 107 6.88 -4.11 -14.25
CA PHE A 107 6.93 -3.58 -15.61
C PHE A 107 7.82 -2.34 -15.73
N VAL A 108 7.70 -1.36 -14.84
CA VAL A 108 8.52 -0.15 -14.86
C VAL A 108 10.02 -0.46 -14.79
N PRO A 109 10.56 -1.23 -13.82
CA PRO A 109 11.99 -1.49 -13.75
C PRO A 109 12.50 -2.36 -14.92
N LEU A 110 11.68 -3.25 -15.48
CA LEU A 110 12.03 -3.99 -16.70
C LEU A 110 12.13 -3.06 -17.91
N ILE A 111 11.17 -2.14 -18.09
CA ILE A 111 11.23 -1.15 -19.16
C ILE A 111 12.44 -0.24 -18.96
N MET A 112 12.75 0.20 -17.73
CA MET A 112 13.96 0.99 -17.45
C MET A 112 15.25 0.23 -17.82
N LYS A 113 15.28 -1.10 -17.66
CA LYS A 113 16.44 -1.93 -17.99
C LYS A 113 16.62 -2.13 -19.49
N PHE A 114 15.53 -2.40 -20.21
CA PHE A 114 15.60 -2.84 -21.62
C PHE A 114 15.23 -1.76 -22.64
N LYS A 115 14.33 -0.84 -22.30
CA LYS A 115 13.80 0.21 -23.18
C LYS A 115 13.55 1.53 -22.42
N PRO A 116 14.59 2.14 -21.81
CA PRO A 116 14.41 3.32 -20.94
C PRO A 116 13.78 4.53 -21.66
N SER A 117 13.93 4.63 -22.99
CA SER A 117 13.32 5.69 -23.81
C SER A 117 11.79 5.66 -23.83
N MET A 118 11.15 4.55 -23.45
CA MET A 118 9.69 4.45 -23.35
C MET A 118 9.12 5.15 -22.10
N LEU A 119 9.94 5.44 -21.10
CA LEU A 119 9.50 6.03 -19.85
C LEU A 119 9.85 7.53 -19.79
N PRO A 120 8.89 8.41 -19.47
CA PRO A 120 9.17 9.83 -19.31
C PRO A 120 10.25 10.09 -18.23
N ILE A 121 11.34 10.78 -18.60
CA ILE A 121 12.46 11.07 -17.70
C ILE A 121 12.00 11.91 -16.49
N LYS A 122 11.03 12.80 -16.69
CA LYS A 122 10.47 13.67 -15.64
C LYS A 122 9.90 12.91 -14.44
N PHE A 123 9.47 11.65 -14.62
CA PHE A 123 8.91 10.83 -13.54
C PHE A 123 9.92 9.85 -12.94
N ARG A 124 11.20 9.91 -13.35
CA ARG A 124 12.24 8.96 -12.90
C ARG A 124 12.38 8.86 -11.39
N ILE A 125 12.15 9.97 -10.66
CA ILE A 125 12.21 9.99 -9.19
C ILE A 125 11.23 9.00 -8.55
N ILE A 126 10.04 8.83 -9.12
CA ILE A 126 8.97 7.99 -8.57
C ILE A 126 9.00 6.56 -9.09
N TYR A 127 9.86 6.22 -10.07
CA TYR A 127 9.92 4.87 -10.60
C TYR A 127 10.52 3.89 -9.58
N PRO A 128 9.77 2.86 -9.16
CA PRO A 128 10.28 1.88 -8.20
C PRO A 128 11.47 1.10 -8.79
N PRO A 129 12.52 0.89 -8.00
CA PRO A 129 13.67 0.10 -8.43
C PRO A 129 13.37 -1.41 -8.39
N ILE A 130 14.13 -2.20 -9.17
CA ILE A 130 13.98 -3.66 -9.25
C ILE A 130 14.20 -4.38 -7.91
N ILE A 131 14.86 -3.74 -6.93
CA ILE A 131 15.04 -4.31 -5.58
C ILE A 131 13.70 -4.53 -4.85
N LEU A 132 12.59 -3.93 -5.31
CA LEU A 132 11.24 -4.20 -4.80
C LEU A 132 10.59 -5.46 -5.38
N LEU A 133 11.17 -6.06 -6.42
CA LEU A 133 10.62 -7.27 -7.07
C LEU A 133 10.34 -8.42 -6.07
N PRO A 134 11.21 -8.73 -5.08
CA PRO A 134 10.92 -9.79 -4.12
C PRO A 134 9.58 -9.62 -3.39
N SER A 135 9.22 -8.39 -3.00
CA SER A 135 7.93 -8.14 -2.33
C SER A 135 6.73 -8.41 -3.26
N VAL A 136 6.85 -8.10 -4.56
CA VAL A 136 5.81 -8.44 -5.54
C VAL A 136 5.70 -9.94 -5.72
N LEU A 137 6.83 -10.66 -5.78
CA LEU A 137 6.83 -12.12 -5.90
C LEU A 137 6.22 -12.79 -4.67
N CYS A 138 6.54 -12.31 -3.46
CA CYS A 138 5.93 -12.82 -2.24
C CYS A 138 4.42 -12.55 -2.17
N ALA A 139 3.92 -11.47 -2.78
CA ALA A 139 2.50 -11.18 -2.86
C ALA A 139 1.76 -12.07 -3.88
N GLU A 140 2.35 -12.31 -5.06
CA GLU A 140 1.64 -12.93 -6.19
C GLU A 140 1.89 -14.43 -6.37
N LEU A 141 3.06 -14.96 -5.95
CA LEU A 141 3.33 -16.40 -6.09
C LEU A 141 2.36 -17.26 -5.27
N PRO A 142 2.01 -16.93 -4.01
CA PRO A 142 1.03 -17.73 -3.25
C PRO A 142 -0.32 -17.82 -3.95
N LYS A 143 -0.80 -16.73 -4.58
CA LYS A 143 -2.07 -16.72 -5.35
C LYS A 143 -2.02 -17.64 -6.57
N ILE A 144 -0.89 -17.64 -7.28
CA ILE A 144 -0.69 -18.53 -8.43
C ILE A 144 -0.68 -19.99 -7.96
N VAL A 145 0.02 -20.28 -6.86
CA VAL A 145 0.09 -21.62 -6.29
C VAL A 145 -1.28 -22.10 -5.80
N GLU A 146 -2.04 -21.24 -5.12
CA GLU A 146 -3.42 -21.54 -4.69
C GLU A 146 -4.31 -21.89 -5.88
N LYS A 147 -4.32 -21.07 -6.93
CA LYS A 147 -5.12 -21.33 -8.13
C LYS A 147 -4.75 -22.62 -8.86
N ILE A 148 -3.46 -22.99 -8.86
CA ILE A 148 -3.01 -24.27 -9.41
C ILE A 148 -3.43 -25.42 -8.49
N GLY A 149 -3.29 -25.22 -7.18
CA GLY A 149 -3.67 -26.17 -6.13
C GLY A 149 -5.15 -26.52 -6.16
N GLU A 150 -6.03 -25.52 -6.31
CA GLU A 150 -7.47 -25.71 -6.50
C GLU A 150 -7.79 -26.61 -7.72
N ALA A 151 -7.00 -26.51 -8.80
CA ALA A 151 -7.19 -27.33 -9.99
C ALA A 151 -6.76 -28.80 -9.82
N VAL A 152 -5.96 -29.11 -8.78
CA VAL A 152 -5.45 -30.45 -8.48
C VAL A 152 -5.84 -30.96 -7.09
N ASP A 153 -6.77 -30.27 -6.42
CA ASP A 153 -7.27 -30.56 -5.07
C ASP A 153 -6.16 -30.61 -3.99
N VAL A 154 -5.19 -29.70 -4.07
CA VAL A 154 -4.09 -29.56 -3.11
C VAL A 154 -4.03 -28.12 -2.58
N ASN A 155 -4.15 -27.97 -1.26
CA ASN A 155 -4.00 -26.67 -0.59
C ASN A 155 -2.63 -26.56 0.09
N ILE A 156 -1.76 -25.71 -0.47
CA ILE A 156 -0.38 -25.51 0.02
C ILE A 156 -0.30 -24.33 0.99
N PHE A 157 -1.03 -23.26 0.71
CA PHE A 157 -1.08 -22.05 1.52
C PHE A 157 -2.43 -21.95 2.23
N ILE A 158 -2.41 -21.34 3.41
CA ILE A 158 -3.60 -20.97 4.18
C ILE A 158 -3.61 -19.45 4.24
N ARG A 159 -4.79 -18.82 4.10
CA ARG A 159 -4.97 -17.35 4.20
C ARG A 159 -4.12 -16.57 3.19
N VAL A 160 -4.16 -16.97 1.91
CA VAL A 160 -3.39 -16.32 0.83
C VAL A 160 -3.72 -14.84 0.67
N SER A 161 -4.97 -14.45 0.94
CA SER A 161 -5.41 -13.05 0.95
C SER A 161 -4.61 -12.20 1.95
N GLU A 162 -4.42 -12.68 3.18
CA GLU A 162 -3.67 -11.96 4.23
C GLU A 162 -2.20 -11.79 3.84
N ILE A 163 -1.59 -12.83 3.26
CA ILE A 163 -0.21 -12.78 2.74
C ILE A 163 -0.10 -11.72 1.64
N ASN A 164 -1.05 -11.72 0.71
CA ASN A 164 -1.08 -10.78 -0.40
C ASN A 164 -1.21 -9.32 0.10
N GLU A 165 -2.17 -9.04 0.97
CA GLU A 165 -2.35 -7.72 1.60
C GLU A 165 -1.08 -7.25 2.31
N PHE A 166 -0.51 -8.10 3.16
CA PHE A 166 0.69 -7.75 3.90
C PHE A 166 1.84 -7.35 2.97
N TYR A 167 2.12 -8.15 1.94
CA TYR A 167 3.20 -7.84 1.01
C TYR A 167 2.90 -6.64 0.09
N MET A 168 1.63 -6.35 -0.21
CA MET A 168 1.25 -5.09 -0.88
C MET A 168 1.56 -3.88 -0.01
N PHE A 169 1.18 -3.90 1.27
CA PHE A 169 1.47 -2.79 2.19
C PHE A 169 2.97 -2.67 2.46
N TYR A 170 3.67 -3.79 2.57
CA TYR A 170 5.12 -3.83 2.71
C TYR A 170 5.84 -3.27 1.47
N PHE A 171 5.36 -3.59 0.27
CA PHE A 171 5.87 -2.97 -0.97
C PHE A 171 5.71 -1.44 -0.93
N VAL A 172 4.56 -0.93 -0.50
CA VAL A 172 4.34 0.52 -0.35
C VAL A 172 5.32 1.11 0.66
N LEU A 173 5.49 0.49 1.82
CA LEU A 173 6.44 0.95 2.84
C LEU A 173 7.87 1.03 2.27
N LEU A 174 8.36 -0.04 1.65
CA LEU A 174 9.69 -0.05 1.05
C LEU A 174 9.82 0.99 -0.07
N TYR A 175 8.78 1.16 -0.88
CA TYR A 175 8.73 2.16 -1.93
C TYR A 175 8.87 3.59 -1.36
N VAL A 176 8.11 3.94 -0.31
CA VAL A 176 8.18 5.29 0.28
C VAL A 176 9.48 5.53 1.03
N ILE A 177 10.10 4.51 1.62
CA ILE A 177 11.45 4.60 2.20
C ILE A 177 12.47 4.97 1.10
N ILE A 178 12.44 4.25 -0.02
CA ILE A 178 13.34 4.51 -1.16
C ILE A 178 13.10 5.91 -1.74
N LEU A 179 11.83 6.30 -1.90
CA LEU A 179 11.48 7.63 -2.39
C LEU A 179 11.97 8.72 -1.43
N SER A 180 11.82 8.52 -0.12
CA SER A 180 12.35 9.43 0.90
C SER A 180 13.86 9.59 0.78
N GLY A 181 14.62 8.49 0.65
CA GLY A 181 16.07 8.55 0.42
C GLY A 181 16.43 9.38 -0.81
N ARG A 182 15.77 9.11 -1.95
CA ARG A 182 15.97 9.86 -3.20
C ARG A 182 15.64 11.35 -3.11
N ILE A 183 14.73 11.76 -2.23
CA ILE A 183 14.38 13.16 -2.02
C ILE A 183 15.42 13.83 -1.12
N LYS A 184 15.82 13.18 -0.03
CA LYS A 184 16.78 13.71 0.96
C LYS A 184 18.22 13.77 0.43
N ASP A 185 18.61 12.85 -0.44
CA ASP A 185 19.97 12.80 -1.01
C ASP A 185 20.17 13.81 -2.16
N ARG A 186 19.18 14.65 -2.49
CA ARG A 186 19.33 15.65 -3.55
C ARG A 186 20.24 16.80 -3.11
N PRO A 187 21.21 17.21 -3.95
CA PRO A 187 21.96 18.42 -3.69
C PRO A 187 21.01 19.63 -3.70
N LEU A 188 21.13 20.49 -2.68
CA LEU A 188 20.27 21.67 -2.42
C LEU A 188 20.17 22.69 -3.59
N ASN A 189 20.92 22.50 -4.67
CA ASN A 189 21.14 23.50 -5.73
C ASN A 189 20.63 23.10 -7.13
N GLU A 190 19.96 21.96 -7.31
CA GLU A 190 19.29 21.68 -8.58
C GLU A 190 17.98 22.47 -8.66
N LYS A 191 18.07 23.70 -9.17
CA LYS A 191 16.91 24.45 -9.66
C LYS A 191 16.28 23.63 -10.81
N GLY A 192 15.02 23.25 -10.62
CA GLY A 192 14.20 22.58 -11.64
C GLY A 192 13.89 23.46 -12.84
#